data_AF-Q4DV13-F1
#
_entry.id   AF-Q4DV13-F1
#
_cell.length_a   1.000
_cell.length_b   1.000
_cell.length_c   1.000
_cell.angle_alpha   90.00
_cell.angle_beta   90.00
_cell.angle_gamma   90.00
#
_symmetry.space_group_name_H-M   'P 1'
#
loop_
_entity.id
_entity.type
_entity.pdbx_description
1 polymer ?
#
loop_
_entity_poly.entity_id
_entity_poly.type
_entity_poly.pdbx_seq_one_letter_code
_entity_poly.pdbx_strand_id
1 'polypeptide(L)'
;MFCVYMLASFRGHCGRQERSNMARTFALSSYCPIVYVSLFLPPPFSGGEIKERMTEESVPLVIVFDLDGTLWAPEMYELWGGGGAPFRADPSDPNGAFDRAGTNVRLLGETRELLQKLSTDPKWSSTSLAISSTCDEPRWAMELLQLFQFTDSSGRRVPMLSLFGDLVEIYSANKASHHRTILRKLREKEIDVKEDFSQFVFFDNQTNNIESVSSIGVTSVYCPRGMVSGVFERGIQQWREKVKRSVL
;
A
#
# COMPACT_ATOMS: atom_id res chain seq x y z
N MET A 1 -26.49 13.23 -0.63
CA MET A 1 -26.62 14.13 0.54
C MET A 1 -25.20 14.58 0.90
N PHE A 2 -24.75 15.65 0.23
CA PHE A 2 -23.40 16.22 0.34
C PHE A 2 -23.38 17.25 1.48
N CYS A 3 -22.30 17.29 2.27
CA CYS A 3 -21.90 18.53 2.94
C CYS A 3 -20.38 18.53 3.19
N VAL A 4 -19.70 19.46 2.52
CA VAL A 4 -18.29 19.83 2.67
C VAL A 4 -18.28 21.32 3.04
N TYR A 5 -17.62 21.73 4.13
CA TYR A 5 -17.24 23.12 4.42
C TYR A 5 -16.01 23.08 5.35
N MET A 6 -14.81 23.48 4.90
CA MET A 6 -14.26 24.84 4.72
C MET A 6 -13.38 25.28 5.90
N LEU A 7 -12.11 25.55 5.57
CA LEU A 7 -11.06 26.14 6.40
C LEU A 7 -11.28 27.65 6.57
N ALA A 8 -10.90 28.19 7.73
CA ALA A 8 -10.74 29.63 7.96
C ALA A 8 -9.38 29.93 8.60
N SER A 9 -8.76 30.99 8.07
CA SER A 9 -7.43 31.53 8.37
C SER A 9 -7.50 32.60 9.46
N PHE A 10 -6.42 32.81 10.23
CA PHE A 10 -6.22 34.02 11.06
C PHE A 10 -4.86 34.67 10.80
N ARG A 11 -4.91 36.02 10.77
CA ARG A 11 -3.83 36.99 10.49
C ARG A 11 -3.44 37.74 11.77
N GLY A 12 -2.20 38.25 11.82
CA GLY A 12 -1.77 39.40 12.63
C GLY A 12 -0.24 39.53 12.62
N HIS A 13 0.43 40.68 12.72
CA HIS A 13 0.11 42.12 12.65
C HIS A 13 1.45 42.91 12.68
N CYS A 14 1.53 44.08 12.00
CA CYS A 14 2.33 45.31 12.31
C CYS A 14 3.88 45.24 12.47
N GLY A 15 4.77 46.14 12.00
CA GLY A 15 4.75 47.45 11.31
C GLY A 15 6.06 48.24 11.61
N ARG A 16 6.37 49.29 10.80
CA ARG A 16 7.31 50.45 10.99
C ARG A 16 8.75 50.38 10.40
N GLN A 17 9.11 51.06 9.28
CA GLN A 17 9.53 52.49 9.03
C GLN A 17 11.10 52.57 8.93
N GLU A 18 11.85 53.25 8.04
CA GLU A 18 11.72 54.56 7.37
C GLU A 18 12.87 54.81 6.31
N ARG A 19 12.58 55.55 5.20
CA ARG A 19 13.36 56.55 4.36
C ARG A 19 14.82 56.25 3.88
N SER A 20 15.35 56.69 2.72
CA SER A 20 15.18 57.94 1.93
C SER A 20 15.80 57.89 0.49
N ASN A 21 15.30 58.78 -0.39
CA ASN A 21 15.95 59.59 -1.48
C ASN A 21 16.41 58.95 -2.82
N MET A 22 15.74 59.27 -3.95
CA MET A 22 16.05 60.31 -5.00
C MET A 22 17.29 59.96 -5.87
N ALA A 23 17.33 60.06 -7.20
CA ALA A 23 16.47 60.59 -8.26
C ALA A 23 16.92 60.03 -9.63
N ARG A 24 16.00 60.09 -10.63
CA ARG A 24 16.09 60.11 -12.12
C ARG A 24 17.48 59.82 -12.77
N THR A 25 17.60 59.10 -13.91
CA THR A 25 17.22 59.55 -15.27
C THR A 25 17.51 58.46 -16.35
N PHE A 26 16.84 58.55 -17.52
CA PHE A 26 17.09 57.94 -18.85
C PHE A 26 17.02 56.40 -19.00
N ALA A 27 15.93 55.85 -19.58
CA ALA A 27 15.67 55.64 -21.01
C ALA A 27 16.63 54.63 -21.68
N LEU A 28 16.10 53.49 -22.12
CA LEU A 28 16.18 53.01 -23.51
C LEU A 28 15.36 51.72 -23.68
N SER A 29 14.47 51.79 -24.66
CA SER A 29 13.74 50.72 -25.33
C SER A 29 14.65 49.55 -25.69
N SER A 30 14.22 48.31 -25.46
CA SER A 30 14.65 47.14 -26.22
C SER A 30 13.61 46.03 -26.12
N TYR A 31 13.14 45.61 -27.29
CA TYR A 31 12.18 44.55 -27.57
C TYR A 31 12.56 43.23 -26.88
N CYS A 32 11.58 42.62 -26.20
CA CYS A 32 11.66 41.22 -25.78
C CYS A 32 11.07 40.36 -26.91
N PRO A 33 11.83 39.44 -27.53
CA PRO A 33 11.30 38.58 -28.57
C PRO A 33 10.36 37.54 -27.94
N ILE A 34 9.18 37.40 -28.51
CA ILE A 34 8.28 36.28 -28.26
C ILE A 34 9.00 35.03 -28.75
N VAL A 35 9.52 34.23 -27.81
CA VAL A 35 10.03 32.90 -28.10
C VAL A 35 8.82 31.99 -28.27
N TYR A 36 8.45 31.73 -29.52
CA TYR A 36 7.56 30.63 -29.88
C TYR A 36 8.29 29.33 -29.53
N VAL A 37 8.03 28.79 -28.34
CA VAL A 37 8.37 27.40 -28.03
C VAL A 37 7.42 26.54 -28.85
N SER A 38 7.92 26.05 -29.98
CA SER A 38 7.28 25.00 -30.74
C SER A 38 7.15 23.78 -29.84
N LEU A 39 5.99 23.61 -29.21
CA LEU A 39 5.57 22.37 -28.58
C LEU A 39 5.50 21.32 -29.67
N PHE A 40 6.59 20.58 -29.86
CA PHE A 40 6.56 19.28 -30.50
C PHE A 40 5.68 18.38 -29.62
N LEU A 41 4.38 18.37 -29.91
CA LEU A 41 3.50 17.31 -29.46
C LEU A 41 4.07 16.01 -30.02
N PRO A 42 4.37 15.00 -29.17
CA PRO A 42 4.73 13.69 -29.69
C PRO A 42 3.59 13.19 -30.59
N PRO A 43 3.91 12.42 -31.64
CA PRO A 43 2.87 11.86 -32.50
C PRO A 43 1.89 11.03 -31.65
N PRO A 44 0.61 10.97 -32.04
CA PRO A 44 -0.35 10.09 -31.36
C PRO A 44 0.22 8.68 -31.36
N PHE A 45 0.31 8.08 -30.17
CA PHE A 45 0.81 6.73 -29.96
C PHE A 45 0.04 5.80 -30.89
N SER A 46 0.71 5.34 -31.97
CA SER A 46 0.15 4.31 -32.82
C SER A 46 0.00 3.06 -31.96
N GLY A 47 -1.22 2.55 -31.84
CA GLY A 47 -1.58 1.34 -31.09
C GLY A 47 -0.88 0.09 -31.61
N GLY A 48 0.42 -0.02 -31.37
CA GLY A 48 1.16 -1.26 -31.42
C GLY A 48 1.02 -1.96 -30.08
N GLU A 49 0.36 -3.12 -30.07
CA GLU A 49 0.42 -4.08 -28.99
C GLU A 49 1.89 -4.42 -28.69
N ILE A 50 2.52 -3.69 -27.77
CA ILE A 50 3.68 -4.22 -27.08
C ILE A 50 3.10 -5.26 -26.12
N LYS A 51 3.11 -6.54 -26.53
CA LYS A 51 3.07 -7.65 -25.56
C LYS A 51 4.24 -7.40 -24.61
N GLU A 52 3.98 -6.76 -23.48
CA GLU A 52 4.95 -6.54 -22.42
C GLU A 52 5.58 -7.89 -22.08
N ARG A 53 6.85 -8.08 -22.47
CA ARG A 53 7.57 -9.30 -22.09
C ARG A 53 7.83 -9.21 -20.61
N MET A 54 7.20 -10.11 -19.85
CA MET A 54 7.53 -10.34 -18.45
C MET A 54 9.03 -10.59 -18.32
N THR A 55 9.72 -9.73 -17.59
CA THR A 55 11.14 -9.88 -17.23
C THR A 55 11.26 -10.40 -15.80
N GLU A 56 12.47 -10.75 -15.38
CA GLU A 56 12.75 -11.04 -13.96
C GLU A 56 12.59 -9.80 -13.06
N GLU A 57 12.51 -8.61 -13.67
CA GLU A 57 12.21 -7.36 -12.97
C GLU A 57 10.71 -7.08 -12.85
N SER A 58 9.85 -7.78 -13.60
CA SER A 58 8.40 -7.61 -13.49
C SER A 58 7.90 -7.92 -12.08
N VAL A 59 7.05 -7.03 -11.58
CA VAL A 59 6.38 -7.10 -10.28
C VAL A 59 4.86 -7.01 -10.46
N PRO A 60 4.06 -7.65 -9.59
CA PRO A 60 2.61 -7.47 -9.59
C PRO A 60 2.23 -6.02 -9.27
N LEU A 61 1.12 -5.55 -9.82
CA LEU A 61 0.58 -4.22 -9.47
C LEU A 61 -0.11 -4.24 -8.10
N VAL A 62 -0.58 -5.40 -7.64
CA VAL A 62 -1.29 -5.52 -6.36
C VAL A 62 -0.77 -6.71 -5.58
N ILE A 63 -0.35 -6.47 -4.35
CA ILE A 63 0.02 -7.51 -3.38
C ILE A 63 -0.96 -7.44 -2.22
N VAL A 64 -1.68 -8.53 -1.99
CA VAL A 64 -2.68 -8.67 -0.95
C VAL A 64 -2.15 -9.62 0.13
N PHE A 65 -2.30 -9.23 1.39
CA PHE A 65 -1.97 -10.09 2.54
C PHE A 65 -3.21 -10.38 3.36
N ASP A 66 -3.35 -11.61 3.80
CA ASP A 66 -4.13 -11.91 5.00
C ASP A 66 -3.42 -11.38 6.27
N LEU A 67 -4.07 -11.41 7.42
CA LEU A 67 -3.53 -10.96 8.71
C LEU A 67 -3.14 -12.12 9.63
N ASP A 68 -4.13 -12.75 10.26
CA ASP A 68 -3.96 -13.77 11.30
C ASP A 68 -3.22 -15.00 10.75
N GLY A 69 -2.11 -15.40 11.38
CA GLY A 69 -1.29 -16.51 10.91
C GLY A 69 -0.47 -16.22 9.64
N THR A 70 -0.67 -15.04 9.02
CA THR A 70 0.05 -14.58 7.83
C THR A 70 1.10 -13.52 8.18
N LEU A 71 0.67 -12.38 8.75
CA LEU A 71 1.53 -11.27 9.15
C LEU A 71 1.90 -11.29 10.62
N TRP A 72 1.04 -11.84 11.50
CA TRP A 72 1.32 -11.96 12.92
C TRP A 72 0.75 -13.24 13.53
N ALA A 73 1.24 -13.55 14.73
CA ALA A 73 0.68 -14.55 15.62
C ALA A 73 0.75 -14.04 17.09
N PRO A 74 -0.14 -14.50 17.98
CA PRO A 74 -1.25 -15.42 17.73
C PRO A 74 -2.36 -14.79 16.88
N GLU A 75 -3.26 -15.62 16.37
CA GLU A 75 -4.50 -15.17 15.71
C GLU A 75 -5.42 -14.49 16.73
N MET A 76 -6.24 -13.52 16.31
CA MET A 76 -6.99 -12.71 17.28
C MET A 76 -7.99 -13.50 18.12
N TYR A 77 -8.53 -14.63 17.63
CA TYR A 77 -9.42 -15.46 18.45
C TYR A 77 -8.67 -16.20 19.58
N GLU A 78 -7.36 -16.44 19.43
CA GLU A 78 -6.54 -17.14 20.43
C GLU A 78 -6.29 -16.27 21.67
N LEU A 79 -6.56 -14.97 21.55
CA LEU A 79 -6.51 -13.95 22.60
C LEU A 79 -7.79 -13.93 23.47
N TRP A 80 -8.82 -14.68 23.08
CA TRP A 80 -10.03 -14.84 23.89
C TRP A 80 -9.75 -15.48 25.26
N GLY A 81 -10.61 -15.19 26.25
CA GLY A 81 -10.52 -15.79 27.59
C GLY A 81 -9.55 -15.12 28.56
N GLY A 82 -8.85 -14.07 28.16
CA GLY A 82 -7.94 -13.38 29.08
C GLY A 82 -7.36 -12.07 28.56
N GLY A 83 -7.03 -11.97 27.27
CA GLY A 83 -6.45 -10.74 26.77
C GLY A 83 -6.43 -10.58 25.26
N GLY A 84 -7.01 -9.48 24.80
CA GLY A 84 -6.81 -8.83 23.51
C GLY A 84 -6.56 -7.34 23.77
N ALA A 85 -7.25 -6.46 23.04
CA ALA A 85 -7.13 -5.00 23.25
C ALA A 85 -7.40 -4.54 24.71
N PRO A 86 -6.81 -3.42 25.16
CA PRO A 86 -5.88 -2.57 24.40
C PRO A 86 -4.50 -3.20 24.25
N PHE A 87 -3.86 -2.95 23.12
CA PHE A 87 -2.50 -3.37 22.83
C PHE A 87 -1.49 -2.24 23.11
N ARG A 88 -0.26 -2.62 23.44
CA ARG A 88 0.88 -1.70 23.63
C ARG A 88 2.09 -2.21 22.89
N ALA A 89 2.82 -1.34 22.19
CA ALA A 89 4.02 -1.74 21.47
C ALA A 89 5.06 -2.31 22.45
N ASP A 90 5.78 -3.35 22.04
CA ASP A 90 6.92 -3.86 22.79
C ASP A 90 8.09 -2.86 22.63
N PRO A 91 8.54 -2.19 23.71
CA PRO A 91 9.62 -1.22 23.61
C PRO A 91 10.98 -1.85 23.29
N SER A 92 11.11 -3.17 23.45
CA SER A 92 12.36 -3.92 23.22
C SER A 92 12.42 -4.59 21.86
N ASP A 93 11.28 -4.75 21.18
CA ASP A 93 11.19 -5.43 19.90
C ASP A 93 10.18 -4.74 18.98
N PRO A 94 10.61 -4.13 17.86
CA PRO A 94 9.69 -3.49 16.93
C PRO A 94 8.66 -4.47 16.33
N ASN A 95 8.92 -5.78 16.35
CA ASN A 95 8.01 -6.80 15.87
C ASN A 95 6.93 -7.20 16.89
N GLY A 96 7.01 -6.75 18.15
CA GLY A 96 6.10 -7.19 19.22
C GLY A 96 5.10 -6.12 19.65
N ALA A 97 3.94 -6.59 20.11
CA ALA A 97 2.95 -5.81 20.84
C ALA A 97 2.34 -6.69 21.93
N PHE A 98 2.17 -6.15 23.14
CA PHE A 98 1.50 -6.86 24.23
C PHE A 98 0.02 -6.53 24.25
N ASP A 99 -0.82 -7.54 24.42
CA ASP A 99 -2.22 -7.39 24.77
C ASP A 99 -2.38 -6.90 26.23
N ARG A 100 -3.63 -6.81 26.71
CA ARG A 100 -3.92 -6.47 28.12
C ARG A 100 -3.50 -7.53 29.15
N ALA A 101 -3.35 -8.79 28.75
CA ALA A 101 -2.97 -9.90 29.61
C ALA A 101 -1.45 -10.13 29.66
N GLY A 102 -0.68 -9.41 28.84
CA GLY A 102 0.76 -9.60 28.68
C GLY A 102 1.16 -10.63 27.62
N THR A 103 0.22 -11.16 26.83
CA THR A 103 0.50 -12.00 25.65
C THR A 103 1.17 -11.16 24.57
N ASN A 104 2.27 -11.65 24.00
CA ASN A 104 3.00 -10.96 22.94
C ASN A 104 2.46 -11.36 21.56
N VAL A 105 1.78 -10.44 20.88
CA VAL A 105 1.44 -10.51 19.45
C VAL A 105 2.63 -10.04 18.64
N ARG A 106 3.16 -10.92 17.78
CA ARG A 106 4.42 -10.72 17.07
C ARG A 106 4.23 -10.83 15.57
N LEU A 107 4.89 -9.94 14.83
CA LEU A 107 5.03 -10.09 13.39
C LEU A 107 5.76 -11.40 13.06
N LEU A 108 5.23 -12.15 12.09
CA LEU A 108 5.75 -13.45 11.69
C LEU A 108 6.86 -13.33 10.65
N GLY A 109 7.91 -14.13 10.81
CA GLY A 109 8.94 -14.31 9.79
C GLY A 109 9.64 -13.00 9.40
N GLU A 110 9.67 -12.73 8.09
CA GLU A 110 10.27 -11.55 7.47
C GLU A 110 9.23 -10.45 7.20
N THR A 111 8.05 -10.50 7.83
CA THR A 111 6.97 -9.53 7.59
C THR A 111 7.47 -8.09 7.68
N ARG A 112 8.28 -7.76 8.70
CA ARG A 112 8.79 -6.40 8.88
C ARG A 112 9.73 -6.00 7.75
N GLU A 113 10.72 -6.83 7.47
CA GLU A 113 11.73 -6.59 6.45
C GLU A 113 11.08 -6.51 5.06
N LEU A 114 10.10 -7.38 4.78
CA LEU A 114 9.34 -7.40 3.54
C LEU A 114 8.52 -6.14 3.35
N LEU A 115 7.66 -5.78 4.31
CA LEU A 115 6.82 -4.58 4.18
C LEU A 115 7.68 -3.31 4.12
N GLN A 116 8.81 -3.28 4.85
CA GLN A 116 9.78 -2.18 4.76
C GLN A 116 10.44 -2.08 3.38
N LYS A 117 10.78 -3.22 2.76
CA LYS A 117 11.29 -3.27 1.38
C LYS A 117 10.24 -2.79 0.39
N LEU A 118 9.02 -3.33 0.45
CA LEU A 118 7.92 -2.95 -0.44
C LEU A 118 7.56 -1.46 -0.34
N SER A 119 7.75 -0.83 0.82
CA SER A 119 7.45 0.60 1.01
C SER A 119 8.58 1.55 0.59
N THR A 120 9.80 1.07 0.39
CA THR A 120 10.98 1.94 0.18
C THR A 120 11.79 1.65 -1.08
N ASP A 121 11.78 0.42 -1.58
CA ASP A 121 12.52 0.05 -2.78
C ASP A 121 11.78 0.56 -4.04
N PRO A 122 12.41 1.43 -4.86
CA PRO A 122 11.80 2.00 -6.05
C PRO A 122 11.21 0.97 -7.03
N LYS A 123 11.70 -0.27 -7.01
CA LYS A 123 11.15 -1.39 -7.80
C LYS A 123 9.65 -1.61 -7.56
N TRP A 124 9.16 -1.31 -6.36
CA TRP A 124 7.77 -1.55 -5.94
C TRP A 124 6.94 -0.26 -5.91
N SER A 125 7.46 0.86 -6.39
CA SER A 125 6.79 2.17 -6.33
C SER A 125 5.44 2.22 -7.04
N SER A 126 5.17 1.32 -7.99
CA SER A 126 3.88 1.16 -8.67
C SER A 126 3.02 0.02 -8.13
N THR A 127 3.48 -0.69 -7.11
CA THR A 127 2.76 -1.81 -6.50
C THR A 127 1.92 -1.32 -5.32
N SER A 128 0.61 -1.53 -5.39
CA SER A 128 -0.31 -1.28 -4.28
C SER A 128 -0.30 -2.45 -3.31
N LEU A 129 -0.22 -2.17 -2.01
CA LEU A 129 -0.38 -3.16 -0.95
C LEU A 129 -1.82 -3.13 -0.42
N ALA A 130 -2.38 -4.30 -0.13
CA ALA A 130 -3.74 -4.41 0.40
C ALA A 130 -3.86 -5.50 1.47
N ILE A 131 -4.91 -5.41 2.28
CA ILE A 131 -5.28 -6.40 3.31
C ILE A 131 -6.60 -7.07 2.95
N SER A 132 -6.65 -8.40 3.10
CA SER A 132 -7.87 -9.22 2.98
C SER A 132 -7.96 -10.20 4.13
N SER A 133 -8.70 -9.84 5.18
CA SER A 133 -8.81 -10.61 6.41
C SER A 133 -10.27 -10.82 6.84
N THR A 134 -10.54 -12.04 7.29
CA THR A 134 -11.83 -12.45 7.88
C THR A 134 -11.74 -12.62 9.39
N CYS A 135 -10.74 -12.00 10.02
CA CYS A 135 -10.47 -12.04 11.46
C CYS A 135 -11.73 -11.80 12.30
N ASP A 136 -11.86 -12.56 13.39
CA ASP A 136 -12.99 -12.49 14.32
C ASP A 136 -13.04 -11.18 15.13
N GLU A 137 -11.90 -10.48 15.25
CA GLU A 137 -11.78 -9.23 16.01
C GLU A 137 -11.24 -8.07 15.14
N PRO A 138 -12.03 -7.54 14.19
CA PRO A 138 -11.57 -6.49 13.27
C PRO A 138 -11.02 -5.23 13.96
N ARG A 139 -11.55 -4.90 15.15
CA ARG A 139 -11.09 -3.75 15.93
C ARG A 139 -9.69 -3.96 16.48
N TRP A 140 -9.36 -5.17 16.91
CA TRP A 140 -8.03 -5.52 17.42
C TRP A 140 -7.01 -5.54 16.29
N ALA A 141 -7.36 -6.14 15.16
CA ALA A 141 -6.55 -6.10 13.94
C ALA A 141 -6.24 -4.66 13.50
N MET A 142 -7.24 -3.76 13.50
CA MET A 142 -7.04 -2.35 13.18
C MET A 142 -6.14 -1.63 14.20
N GLU A 143 -6.26 -1.93 15.49
CA GLU A 143 -5.38 -1.38 16.53
C GLU A 143 -3.93 -1.80 16.30
N LEU A 144 -3.66 -3.07 16.01
CA LEU A 144 -2.32 -3.59 15.70
C LEU A 144 -1.74 -2.93 14.44
N LEU A 145 -2.53 -2.77 13.37
CA LEU A 145 -2.12 -2.07 12.15
C LEU A 145 -1.76 -0.60 12.43
N GLN A 146 -2.42 0.06 13.38
CA GLN A 146 -2.06 1.43 13.79
C GLN A 146 -0.82 1.45 14.71
N LEU A 147 -0.64 0.40 15.51
CA LEU A 147 0.39 0.32 16.54
C LEU A 147 1.77 0.02 15.94
N PHE A 148 1.89 -0.99 15.08
CA PHE A 148 3.16 -1.35 14.46
C PHE A 148 3.68 -0.20 13.60
N GLN A 149 4.94 0.20 13.82
CA GLN A 149 5.56 1.32 13.13
C GLN A 149 6.51 0.84 12.02
N PHE A 150 6.55 1.57 10.91
CA PHE A 150 7.39 1.36 9.73
C PHE A 150 7.97 2.69 9.25
N THR A 151 8.88 2.64 8.27
CA THR A 151 9.40 3.83 7.60
C THR A 151 8.84 3.92 6.19
N ASP A 152 8.30 5.08 5.80
CA ASP A 152 7.85 5.35 4.44
C ASP A 152 9.02 5.69 3.49
N SER A 153 8.75 5.82 2.20
CA SER A 153 9.74 6.21 1.18
C SER A 153 10.37 7.59 1.41
N SER A 154 9.76 8.43 2.26
CA SER A 154 10.28 9.75 2.64
C SER A 154 11.12 9.71 3.93
N GLY A 155 11.38 8.53 4.48
CA GLY A 155 12.16 8.35 5.72
C GLY A 155 11.38 8.67 6.99
N ARG A 156 10.04 8.84 6.92
CA ARG A 156 9.20 9.17 8.08
C ARG A 156 8.68 7.91 8.74
N ARG A 157 8.60 7.93 10.06
CA ARG A 157 7.96 6.86 10.83
C ARG A 157 6.44 6.94 10.69
N VAL A 158 5.82 5.85 10.25
CA VAL A 158 4.39 5.76 9.94
C VAL A 158 3.78 4.47 10.50
N PRO A 159 2.48 4.43 10.82
CA PRO A 159 1.81 3.19 11.21
C PRO A 159 1.75 2.20 10.03
N MET A 160 1.79 0.90 10.31
CA MET A 160 1.67 -0.18 9.31
C MET A 160 0.42 -0.01 8.44
N LEU A 161 -0.69 0.44 9.02
CA LEU A 161 -1.94 0.76 8.31
C LEU A 161 -1.71 1.67 7.10
N SER A 162 -0.80 2.65 7.22
CA SER A 162 -0.56 3.64 6.16
C SER A 162 0.08 3.03 4.91
N LEU A 163 0.74 1.88 5.03
CA LEU A 163 1.33 1.16 3.89
C LEU A 163 0.25 0.60 2.94
N PHE A 164 -0.96 0.37 3.45
CA PHE A 164 -2.09 -0.19 2.70
C PHE A 164 -3.12 0.87 2.28
N GLY A 165 -3.01 2.09 2.81
CA GLY A 165 -3.98 3.16 2.58
C GLY A 165 -5.40 2.75 2.97
N ASP A 166 -6.33 2.85 2.03
CA ASP A 166 -7.74 2.44 2.16
C ASP A 166 -8.03 1.04 1.57
N LEU A 167 -7.00 0.32 1.08
CA LEU A 167 -7.13 -1.03 0.51
C LEU A 167 -7.12 -2.08 1.62
N VAL A 168 -7.96 -1.88 2.63
CA VAL A 168 -8.02 -2.70 3.84
C VAL A 168 -9.43 -3.27 3.99
N GLU A 169 -9.56 -4.57 3.75
CA GLU A 169 -10.81 -5.33 3.88
C GLU A 169 -10.70 -6.26 5.09
N ILE A 170 -11.25 -5.86 6.24
CA ILE A 170 -11.25 -6.64 7.50
C ILE A 170 -12.70 -6.80 7.99
N TYR A 171 -13.36 -7.86 7.53
CA TYR A 171 -14.71 -8.25 7.95
C TYR A 171 -15.00 -9.69 7.50
N SER A 172 -16.02 -10.30 8.08
CA SER A 172 -16.44 -11.65 7.69
C SER A 172 -17.12 -11.63 6.31
N ALA A 173 -16.41 -12.09 5.29
CA ALA A 173 -16.93 -12.34 3.95
C ALA A 173 -16.03 -13.34 3.20
N ASN A 174 -16.50 -13.83 2.06
CA ASN A 174 -15.63 -14.60 1.17
C ASN A 174 -14.48 -13.73 0.66
N LYS A 175 -13.22 -14.21 0.74
CA LYS A 175 -12.04 -13.42 0.34
C LYS A 175 -11.99 -13.06 -1.14
N ALA A 176 -12.67 -13.80 -2.03
CA ALA A 176 -12.83 -13.37 -3.42
C ALA A 176 -13.66 -12.07 -3.52
N SER A 177 -14.64 -11.87 -2.63
CA SER A 177 -15.38 -10.61 -2.55
C SER A 177 -14.52 -9.45 -2.05
N HIS A 178 -13.62 -9.67 -1.08
CA HIS A 178 -12.63 -8.67 -0.67
C HIS A 178 -11.77 -8.24 -1.87
N HIS A 179 -11.26 -9.20 -2.66
CA HIS A 179 -10.44 -8.91 -3.84
C HIS A 179 -11.21 -8.11 -4.90
N ARG A 180 -12.50 -8.41 -5.14
CA ARG A 180 -13.35 -7.60 -6.02
C ARG A 180 -13.54 -6.17 -5.50
N THR A 181 -13.67 -5.99 -4.19
CA THR A 181 -13.72 -4.64 -3.59
C THR A 181 -12.39 -3.90 -3.74
N ILE A 182 -11.25 -4.57 -3.51
CA ILE A 182 -9.91 -3.98 -3.72
C ILE A 182 -9.75 -3.55 -5.18
N LEU A 183 -10.10 -4.41 -6.13
CA LEU A 183 -10.08 -4.08 -7.57
C LEU A 183 -10.93 -2.84 -7.87
N ARG A 184 -12.15 -2.76 -7.32
CA ARG A 184 -13.03 -1.59 -7.49
C ARG A 184 -12.37 -0.31 -6.97
N LYS A 185 -11.84 -0.32 -5.74
CA LYS A 185 -11.16 0.83 -5.11
C LYS A 185 -9.95 1.30 -5.92
N LEU A 186 -9.16 0.38 -6.48
CA LEU A 186 -8.02 0.72 -7.34
C LEU A 186 -8.48 1.44 -8.61
N ARG A 187 -9.55 0.94 -9.25
CA ARG A 187 -10.10 1.56 -10.47
C ARG A 187 -10.75 2.92 -10.22
N GLU A 188 -11.39 3.10 -9.06
CA GLU A 188 -11.91 4.40 -8.60
C GLU A 188 -10.79 5.44 -8.43
N LYS A 189 -9.54 4.99 -8.23
CA LYS A 189 -8.33 5.82 -8.19
C LYS A 189 -7.60 5.90 -9.54
N GLU A 190 -8.24 5.47 -10.63
CA GLU A 190 -7.70 5.51 -11.99
C GLU A 190 -6.38 4.71 -12.16
N ILE A 191 -6.16 3.69 -11.32
CA ILE A 191 -5.05 2.75 -11.50
C ILE A 191 -5.46 1.74 -12.59
N ASP A 192 -4.63 1.63 -13.64
CA ASP A 192 -4.84 0.71 -14.75
C ASP A 192 -4.55 -0.75 -14.36
N VAL A 193 -5.52 -1.36 -13.68
CA VAL A 193 -5.46 -2.74 -13.22
C VAL A 193 -6.47 -3.62 -13.98
N LYS A 194 -6.02 -4.79 -14.44
CA LYS A 194 -6.81 -5.73 -15.24
C LYS A 194 -7.92 -6.39 -14.42
N GLU A 195 -9.09 -6.53 -15.04
CA GLU A 195 -10.28 -7.14 -14.42
C GLU A 195 -10.16 -8.66 -14.19
N ASP A 196 -9.20 -9.32 -14.85
CA ASP A 196 -8.93 -10.76 -14.77
C ASP A 196 -8.06 -11.16 -13.55
N PHE A 197 -7.71 -10.19 -12.70
CA PHE A 197 -6.84 -10.36 -11.53
C PHE A 197 -5.43 -10.86 -11.87
N SER A 198 -4.99 -10.82 -13.13
CA SER A 198 -3.68 -11.34 -13.53
C SER A 198 -2.52 -10.57 -12.92
N GLN A 199 -2.77 -9.36 -12.41
CA GLN A 199 -1.77 -8.48 -11.78
C GLN A 199 -1.77 -8.56 -10.25
N PHE A 200 -2.53 -9.49 -9.66
CA PHE A 200 -2.63 -9.70 -8.21
C PHE A 200 -1.82 -10.90 -7.73
N VAL A 201 -1.20 -10.74 -6.56
CA VAL A 201 -0.67 -11.83 -5.73
C VAL A 201 -1.30 -11.76 -4.36
N PHE A 202 -1.69 -12.91 -3.81
CA PHE A 202 -2.30 -13.03 -2.48
C PHE A 202 -1.55 -14.02 -1.61
N PHE A 203 -1.28 -13.68 -0.35
CA PHE A 203 -0.64 -14.55 0.64
C PHE A 203 -1.59 -14.85 1.80
N ASP A 204 -1.77 -16.13 2.13
CA ASP A 204 -2.71 -16.60 3.16
C ASP A 204 -2.27 -17.95 3.75
N ASN A 205 -2.48 -18.14 5.06
CA ASN A 205 -2.16 -19.37 5.79
C ASN A 205 -3.28 -20.44 5.71
N GLN A 206 -4.46 -20.13 5.19
CA GLN A 206 -5.62 -21.03 5.11
C GLN A 206 -5.93 -21.48 3.67
N THR A 207 -6.03 -22.79 3.45
CA THR A 207 -6.19 -23.37 2.10
C THR A 207 -7.54 -23.04 1.43
N ASN A 208 -8.63 -22.97 2.20
CA ASN A 208 -9.95 -22.58 1.70
C ASN A 208 -9.96 -21.17 1.11
N ASN A 209 -9.24 -20.24 1.72
CA ASN A 209 -9.08 -18.88 1.20
C ASN A 209 -8.26 -18.88 -0.09
N ILE A 210 -7.16 -19.65 -0.13
CA ILE A 210 -6.33 -19.83 -1.32
C ILE A 210 -7.15 -20.37 -2.49
N GLU A 211 -7.97 -21.41 -2.27
CA GLU A 211 -8.85 -21.99 -3.29
C GLU A 211 -9.87 -20.97 -3.80
N SER A 212 -10.55 -20.29 -2.87
CA SER A 212 -11.58 -19.30 -3.21
C SER A 212 -11.01 -18.13 -4.02
N VAL A 213 -9.84 -17.60 -3.64
CA VAL A 213 -9.22 -16.46 -4.32
C VAL A 213 -8.55 -16.87 -5.63
N SER A 214 -7.99 -18.09 -5.70
CA SER A 214 -7.46 -18.62 -6.97
C SER A 214 -8.53 -18.76 -8.05
N SER A 215 -9.77 -19.09 -7.65
CA SER A 215 -10.91 -19.29 -8.57
C SER A 215 -11.29 -18.05 -9.39
N ILE A 216 -10.89 -16.85 -8.95
CA ILE A 216 -11.16 -15.58 -9.65
C ILE A 216 -9.97 -15.08 -10.47
N GLY A 217 -8.86 -15.82 -10.55
CA GLY A 217 -7.72 -15.47 -11.40
C GLY A 217 -6.47 -14.93 -10.67
N VAL A 218 -6.57 -14.62 -9.38
CA VAL A 218 -5.43 -14.17 -8.55
C VAL A 218 -4.36 -15.27 -8.44
N THR A 219 -3.09 -14.88 -8.33
CA THR A 219 -2.03 -15.83 -7.92
C THR A 219 -2.03 -15.93 -6.39
N SER A 220 -2.56 -17.02 -5.85
CA SER A 220 -2.65 -17.22 -4.40
C SER A 220 -1.56 -18.16 -3.88
N VAL A 221 -0.87 -17.73 -2.83
CA VAL A 221 0.34 -18.34 -2.29
C VAL A 221 0.05 -18.81 -0.86
N TYR A 222 0.00 -20.13 -0.69
CA TYR A 222 -0.20 -20.75 0.62
C TYR A 222 1.04 -20.60 1.49
N CYS A 223 0.90 -19.97 2.66
CA CYS A 223 1.97 -19.71 3.61
C CYS A 223 1.60 -20.15 5.05
N PRO A 224 1.59 -21.47 5.36
CA PRO A 224 1.07 -22.01 6.63
C PRO A 224 1.81 -21.60 7.89
N ARG A 225 2.97 -20.96 7.76
CA ARG A 225 3.79 -20.47 8.89
C ARG A 225 3.97 -18.95 8.85
N GLY A 226 3.10 -18.27 8.10
CA GLY A 226 3.21 -16.85 7.78
C GLY A 226 4.33 -16.53 6.78
N MET A 227 4.65 -15.24 6.69
CA MET A 227 5.64 -14.68 5.77
C MET A 227 7.09 -14.97 6.20
N VAL A 228 7.44 -16.24 6.37
CA VAL A 228 8.83 -16.69 6.62
C VAL A 228 9.69 -16.60 5.36
N SER A 229 11.00 -16.75 5.55
CA SER A 229 11.99 -16.65 4.48
C SER A 229 11.65 -17.47 3.23
N GLY A 230 11.77 -16.83 2.07
CA GLY A 230 11.51 -17.40 0.75
C GLY A 230 10.02 -17.50 0.37
N VAL A 231 9.06 -17.23 1.27
CA VAL A 231 7.63 -17.26 0.93
C VAL A 231 7.32 -16.23 -0.15
N PHE A 232 7.81 -15.01 0.05
CA PHE A 232 7.57 -13.91 -0.87
C PHE A 232 8.17 -14.18 -2.26
N GLU A 233 9.44 -14.59 -2.31
CA GLU A 233 10.15 -14.91 -3.55
C GLU A 233 9.45 -16.01 -4.34
N ARG A 234 9.02 -17.08 -3.66
CA ARG A 234 8.22 -18.15 -4.28
C ARG A 234 6.91 -17.61 -4.85
N GLY A 235 6.23 -16.73 -4.11
CA GLY A 235 4.97 -16.14 -4.55
C GLY A 235 5.12 -15.28 -5.81
N ILE A 236 6.13 -14.42 -5.84
CA ILE A 236 6.44 -13.60 -7.02
C ILE A 236 6.84 -14.48 -8.21
N GLN A 237 7.61 -15.56 -7.99
CA GLN A 237 7.95 -16.51 -9.04
C GLN A 237 6.71 -17.21 -9.62
N GLN A 238 5.80 -17.69 -8.76
CA GLN A 238 4.54 -18.30 -9.21
C GLN A 238 3.70 -17.34 -10.05
N TRP A 239 3.65 -16.06 -9.65
CA TRP A 239 2.94 -15.03 -10.41
C TRP A 239 3.55 -14.82 -11.79
N ARG A 240 4.88 -14.71 -11.88
CA ARG A 240 5.59 -14.57 -13.16
C ARG A 240 5.33 -15.75 -14.08
N GLU A 241 5.34 -16.97 -13.55
CA GLU A 241 5.04 -18.18 -14.33
C GLU A 241 3.59 -18.19 -14.81
N LYS A 242 2.63 -17.80 -13.97
CA LYS A 242 1.21 -17.73 -14.35
C LYS A 242 0.98 -16.70 -15.46
N VAL A 243 1.56 -15.51 -15.35
CA VAL A 243 1.43 -14.46 -16.38
C VAL A 243 2.15 -14.86 -17.68
N LYS A 244 3.32 -15.50 -17.61
CA LYS A 244 4.00 -16.03 -18.80
C LYS A 244 3.12 -17.05 -19.54
N ARG A 245 2.38 -17.91 -18.82
CA ARG A 245 1.47 -18.90 -19.40
C ARG A 245 0.20 -18.29 -20.03
N SER A 246 -0.27 -17.13 -19.56
CA SER A 246 -1.46 -16.48 -20.14
C SER A 246 -1.17 -15.70 -21.42
N VAL A 247 0.09 -15.47 -21.76
CA VAL A 247 0.52 -14.71 -22.95
C VAL A 247 0.90 -15.63 -24.14
N LEU A 248 1.18 -16.90 -23.83
CA LEU A 248 1.47 -17.99 -24.78
C LEU A 248 0.17 -18.65 -25.25
#